data_AF-A0A150G1Q2-F1
#
_entry.id   AF-A0A150G1Q2-F1
#
_cell.length_a   1.000
_cell.length_b   1.000
_cell.length_c   1.000
_cell.angle_alpha   90.00
_cell.angle_beta   90.00
_cell.angle_gamma   90.00
#
_symmetry.space_group_name_H-M   'P 1'
#
loop_
_entity.id
_entity.type
_entity.pdbx_description
1 polymer ?
#
loop_
_entity_poly.entity_id
_entity_poly.type
_entity_poly.pdbx_seq_one_letter_code
_entity_poly.pdbx_strand_id
1 'polypeptide(L)'
;MAATLPNIWLPALVERFASFLHPNEVICTLRYVNKATAAQFRGRPEFASVRLSQPVPPHAFAARWAAPGAMRDLTLEQRKKLLCLTATSGVMSNLEVALEAVGVAVDTELQSDLSRSACKAGHSSMACHLLIPVLIAEPNQSCIPSLEEAATAGHWAVWEALQRDSPIYGAHLWSPDYVVAALSGGHLEAAEYLLERTLAIWPMSDRIWGRFLEAAAGGCGLPTLESLHQRCGSVPLTMVVENERTIGSDLLSSAAGSRTADWQAKVEWAESQLPPGFTRDSEACAAAAARPDAELRLAWLLARGYPADGKAADAAIHAHNVAALELLLARGLRPTYFAIAAAACYGRLGMLKEVRRHGGRLNADVVAWGAVDGGQVPVLEWAVEELGAQLQDVSKLLFSDVSRCSLGTLKRLHQQGWPCEARKAALGAAKLGDMATLRWAVEELGASPQDASLMDAAAREGRVEVMVWLRERGCPWGKDMFDCALHSGCGAALEWLVEQGCPMPVS
;
A
#
# COMPACT_ATOMS: atom_id res chain seq x y z
N MET A 1 -49.98 -35.24 -16.61
CA MET A 1 -48.69 -35.34 -15.89
C MET A 1 -47.61 -34.81 -16.80
N ALA A 2 -47.12 -33.59 -16.57
CA ALA A 2 -45.96 -33.07 -17.31
C ALA A 2 -44.74 -33.89 -16.88
N ALA A 3 -44.12 -34.58 -17.83
CA ALA A 3 -42.87 -35.32 -17.58
C ALA A 3 -41.80 -34.30 -17.19
N THR A 4 -41.30 -34.39 -15.96
CA THR A 4 -40.12 -33.65 -15.51
C THR A 4 -38.94 -34.03 -16.39
N LEU A 5 -38.44 -33.07 -17.16
CA LEU A 5 -37.21 -33.23 -17.94
C LEU A 5 -36.10 -33.80 -17.04
N PRO A 6 -35.28 -34.75 -17.52
CA PRO A 6 -34.19 -35.31 -16.73
C PRO A 6 -33.24 -34.19 -16.30
N ASN A 7 -32.77 -34.24 -15.04
CA ASN A 7 -31.89 -33.21 -14.50
C ASN A 7 -30.51 -33.30 -15.18
N ILE A 8 -30.29 -32.47 -16.21
CA ILE A 8 -29.05 -32.42 -17.01
C ILE A 8 -27.84 -31.98 -16.16
N TRP A 9 -28.08 -31.36 -15.00
CA TRP A 9 -27.05 -30.90 -14.06
C TRP A 9 -26.59 -32.01 -13.11
N LEU A 10 -25.87 -33.00 -13.65
CA LEU A 10 -25.21 -34.01 -12.84
C LEU A 10 -24.05 -33.39 -12.01
N PRO A 11 -23.86 -33.75 -10.73
CA PRO A 11 -22.83 -33.16 -9.86
C PRO A 11 -21.42 -33.16 -10.46
N ALA A 12 -21.05 -34.25 -11.15
CA ALA A 12 -19.75 -34.38 -11.79
C ALA A 12 -19.58 -33.40 -12.98
N LEU A 13 -20.66 -33.10 -13.70
CA LEU A 13 -20.64 -32.14 -14.80
C LEU A 13 -20.56 -30.70 -14.26
N VAL A 14 -21.26 -30.42 -13.17
CA VAL A 14 -21.20 -29.13 -12.46
C VAL A 14 -19.79 -28.85 -11.95
N GLU A 15 -19.14 -29.86 -11.36
CA GLU A 15 -17.76 -29.76 -10.88
C GLU A 15 -16.80 -29.51 -12.05
N ARG A 16 -17.01 -30.20 -13.17
CA ARG A 16 -16.21 -29.99 -14.39
C ARG A 16 -16.38 -28.58 -14.93
N PHE A 17 -17.61 -28.04 -15.01
CA PHE A 17 -17.81 -26.65 -15.39
C PHE A 17 -17.12 -25.68 -14.44
N ALA A 18 -17.27 -25.87 -13.12
CA ALA A 18 -16.63 -25.02 -12.12
C ALA A 18 -15.10 -24.99 -12.27
N SER A 19 -14.47 -26.10 -12.69
CA SER A 19 -13.02 -26.15 -12.93
C SER A 19 -12.52 -25.27 -14.09
N PHE A 20 -13.42 -24.86 -14.99
CA PHE A 20 -13.10 -23.95 -16.10
C PHE A 20 -13.49 -22.50 -15.83
N LEU A 21 -14.26 -22.23 -14.76
CA LEU A 21 -14.74 -20.89 -14.44
C LEU A 21 -13.85 -20.23 -13.39
N HIS A 22 -13.79 -18.90 -13.43
CA HIS A 22 -13.14 -18.15 -12.36
C HIS A 22 -13.92 -18.33 -11.03
N PRO A 23 -13.28 -18.35 -9.84
CA PRO A 23 -14.00 -18.52 -8.58
C PRO A 23 -15.16 -17.54 -8.36
N ASN A 24 -14.98 -16.27 -8.74
CA ASN A 24 -16.07 -15.28 -8.66
C ASN A 24 -17.26 -15.64 -9.57
N GLU A 25 -17.03 -16.29 -10.72
CA GLU A 25 -18.08 -16.70 -11.65
C GLU A 25 -18.83 -17.93 -11.13
N VAL A 26 -18.12 -18.86 -10.47
CA VAL A 26 -18.75 -19.95 -9.71
C VAL A 26 -19.63 -19.38 -8.60
N ILE A 27 -19.11 -18.40 -7.85
CA ILE A 27 -19.81 -17.79 -6.72
C ILE A 27 -21.07 -17.04 -7.19
N CYS A 28 -20.91 -16.16 -8.18
CA CYS A 28 -21.94 -15.21 -8.58
C CYS A 28 -22.94 -15.77 -9.59
N THR A 29 -22.59 -16.83 -10.33
CA THR A 29 -23.42 -17.35 -11.41
C THR A 29 -23.75 -18.83 -11.19
N LEU A 30 -22.74 -19.70 -11.11
CA LEU A 30 -22.97 -21.15 -11.08
C LEU A 30 -23.75 -21.59 -9.83
N ARG A 31 -23.43 -21.05 -8.65
CA ARG A 31 -24.13 -21.34 -7.38
C ARG A 31 -25.62 -20.97 -7.41
N TYR A 32 -26.02 -20.04 -8.26
CA TYR A 32 -27.41 -19.57 -8.36
C TYR A 32 -28.26 -20.36 -9.36
N VAL A 33 -27.69 -21.34 -10.06
CA VAL A 33 -28.42 -22.16 -11.05
C VAL A 33 -29.52 -23.00 -10.40
N ASN A 34 -29.25 -23.69 -9.29
CA ASN A 34 -30.24 -24.43 -8.52
C ASN A 34 -29.75 -24.76 -7.08
N LYS A 35 -30.66 -25.24 -6.22
CA LYS A 35 -30.36 -25.58 -4.82
C LYS A 35 -29.32 -26.70 -4.65
N ALA A 36 -29.28 -27.69 -5.55
CA ALA A 36 -28.33 -28.79 -5.48
C ALA A 36 -26.91 -28.29 -5.79
N THR A 37 -26.76 -27.46 -6.83
CA THR A 37 -25.50 -26.78 -7.16
C THR A 37 -25.03 -25.88 -6.01
N ALA A 38 -25.95 -25.12 -5.40
CA ALA A 38 -25.61 -24.28 -4.25
C ALA A 38 -25.10 -25.10 -3.04
N ALA A 39 -25.64 -26.29 -2.82
CA ALA A 39 -25.20 -27.19 -1.75
C ALA A 39 -23.82 -27.80 -2.03
N GLN A 40 -23.51 -28.13 -3.28
CA GLN A 40 -22.24 -28.75 -3.70
C GLN A 40 -21.01 -27.87 -3.42
N PHE A 41 -21.15 -26.55 -3.50
CA PHE A 41 -20.07 -25.58 -3.26
C PHE A 41 -20.14 -24.91 -1.88
N ARG A 42 -21.13 -25.23 -1.05
CA ARG A 42 -21.28 -24.64 0.28
C ARG A 42 -20.15 -25.11 1.21
N GLY A 43 -19.58 -24.18 1.98
CA GLY A 43 -18.56 -24.48 2.98
C GLY A 43 -17.14 -24.67 2.43
N ARG A 44 -16.96 -24.59 1.10
CA ARG A 44 -15.64 -24.62 0.49
C ARG A 44 -14.94 -23.25 0.62
N PRO A 45 -13.71 -23.19 1.16
CA PRO A 45 -13.02 -21.93 1.41
C PRO A 45 -12.73 -21.15 0.11
N GLU A 46 -12.49 -21.84 -1.01
CA GLU A 46 -12.25 -21.21 -2.31
C GLU A 46 -13.47 -20.45 -2.86
N PHE A 47 -14.68 -20.77 -2.40
CA PHE A 47 -15.94 -20.15 -2.84
C PHE A 47 -16.65 -19.37 -1.71
N ALA A 48 -15.91 -19.03 -0.65
CA ALA A 48 -16.47 -18.38 0.54
C ALA A 48 -16.81 -16.90 0.30
N SER A 49 -15.97 -16.17 -0.43
CA SER A 49 -16.12 -14.73 -0.65
C SER A 49 -15.72 -14.30 -2.06
N VAL A 50 -16.39 -13.27 -2.56
CA VAL A 50 -16.05 -12.62 -3.84
C VAL A 50 -14.83 -11.72 -3.64
N ARG A 51 -13.81 -11.90 -4.47
CA ARG A 51 -12.61 -11.06 -4.48
C ARG A 51 -12.76 -10.00 -5.56
N LEU A 52 -13.04 -8.75 -5.17
CA LEU A 52 -13.28 -7.64 -6.11
C LEU A 52 -12.04 -7.26 -6.92
N SER A 53 -10.83 -7.53 -6.43
CA SER A 53 -9.57 -7.36 -7.17
C SER A 53 -9.37 -8.39 -8.29
N GLN A 54 -10.30 -9.31 -8.48
CA GLN A 54 -10.31 -10.30 -9.54
C GLN A 54 -11.58 -10.16 -10.37
N PRO A 55 -11.61 -10.61 -11.64
CA PRO A 55 -12.78 -10.44 -12.50
C PRO A 55 -14.07 -10.92 -11.83
N VAL A 56 -15.05 -10.01 -11.73
CA VAL A 56 -16.41 -10.30 -11.25
C VAL A 56 -17.37 -10.20 -12.44
N PRO A 57 -18.30 -11.15 -12.62
CA PRO A 57 -19.28 -11.07 -13.71
C PRO A 57 -20.08 -9.76 -13.68
N PRO A 58 -20.22 -9.03 -14.80
CA PRO A 58 -20.82 -7.69 -14.80
C PRO A 58 -22.24 -7.62 -14.25
N HIS A 59 -23.08 -8.61 -14.56
CA HIS A 59 -24.44 -8.69 -14.05
C HIS A 59 -24.49 -8.75 -12.51
N ALA A 60 -23.58 -9.50 -11.89
CA ALA A 60 -23.55 -9.69 -10.45
C ALA A 60 -22.95 -8.48 -9.73
N PHE A 61 -21.94 -7.85 -10.33
CA PHE A 61 -21.37 -6.60 -9.84
C PHE A 61 -22.42 -5.48 -9.84
N ALA A 62 -23.11 -5.28 -10.98
CA ALA A 62 -24.17 -4.28 -11.11
C ALA A 62 -25.32 -4.53 -10.14
N ALA A 63 -25.78 -5.77 -10.00
CA ALA A 63 -26.85 -6.12 -9.06
C ALA A 63 -26.52 -5.77 -7.59
N ARG A 64 -25.24 -5.80 -7.22
CA ARG A 64 -24.79 -5.44 -5.86
C ARG A 64 -24.58 -3.94 -5.68
N TRP A 65 -23.92 -3.29 -6.65
CA TRP A 65 -23.38 -1.94 -6.48
C TRP A 65 -24.21 -0.84 -7.12
N ALA A 66 -25.01 -1.15 -8.14
CA ALA A 66 -25.96 -0.20 -8.74
C ALA A 66 -27.31 -0.14 -7.99
N ALA A 67 -27.51 -0.99 -6.98
CA ALA A 67 -28.73 -0.98 -6.18
C ALA A 67 -28.84 0.33 -5.36
N PRO A 68 -30.03 0.96 -5.28
CA PRO A 68 -30.22 2.14 -4.46
C PRO A 68 -29.78 1.93 -3.01
N GLY A 69 -28.94 2.84 -2.49
CA GLY A 69 -28.40 2.76 -1.13
C GLY A 69 -27.20 1.84 -0.95
N ALA A 70 -26.66 1.21 -2.00
CA ALA A 70 -25.48 0.32 -1.90
C ALA A 70 -24.23 1.01 -1.31
N MET A 71 -24.11 2.32 -1.47
CA MET A 71 -22.99 3.13 -0.96
C MET A 71 -23.24 3.73 0.44
N ARG A 72 -24.45 3.58 1.00
CA ARG A 72 -24.86 4.29 2.23
C ARG A 72 -23.97 3.97 3.43
N ASP A 73 -23.56 2.72 3.55
CA ASP A 73 -22.76 2.25 4.69
C ASP A 73 -21.25 2.34 4.44
N LEU A 74 -20.83 2.75 3.23
CA LEU A 74 -19.42 2.84 2.86
C LEU A 74 -18.85 4.22 3.14
N THR A 75 -17.70 4.25 3.82
CA THR A 75 -16.86 5.45 4.00
C THR A 75 -16.30 5.94 2.65
N LEU A 76 -15.86 7.20 2.57
CA LEU A 76 -15.15 7.70 1.37
C LEU A 76 -13.93 6.81 1.05
N GLU A 77 -13.10 6.50 2.03
CA GLU A 77 -11.97 5.57 1.90
C GLU A 77 -12.38 4.18 1.39
N GLN A 78 -13.50 3.62 1.88
CA GLN A 78 -14.00 2.34 1.39
C GLN A 78 -14.50 2.40 -0.05
N ARG A 79 -15.10 3.53 -0.46
CA ARG A 79 -15.55 3.76 -1.84
C ARG A 79 -14.35 3.94 -2.79
N LYS A 80 -13.33 4.73 -2.41
CA LYS A 80 -12.07 4.82 -3.14
C LYS A 80 -11.42 3.44 -3.29
N LYS A 81 -11.38 2.66 -2.21
CA LYS A 81 -10.90 1.27 -2.24
C LYS A 81 -11.72 0.36 -3.16
N LEU A 82 -13.04 0.49 -3.19
CA LEU A 82 -13.91 -0.24 -4.13
C LEU A 82 -13.53 0.06 -5.59
N LEU A 83 -13.30 1.33 -5.93
CA LEU A 83 -12.86 1.73 -7.27
C LEU A 83 -11.48 1.14 -7.60
N CYS A 84 -10.50 1.25 -6.70
CA CYS A 84 -9.16 0.69 -6.91
C CYS A 84 -9.18 -0.83 -7.08
N LEU A 85 -9.99 -1.56 -6.28
CA LEU A 85 -10.15 -3.00 -6.43
C LEU A 85 -10.80 -3.35 -7.79
N THR A 86 -11.77 -2.56 -8.23
CA THR A 86 -12.44 -2.79 -9.53
C THR A 86 -11.49 -2.49 -10.70
N ALA A 87 -10.68 -1.44 -10.62
CA ALA A 87 -9.63 -1.15 -11.59
C ALA A 87 -8.57 -2.28 -11.63
N THR A 88 -8.20 -2.82 -10.46
CA THR A 88 -7.31 -4.00 -10.34
C THR A 88 -7.91 -5.25 -11.00
N SER A 89 -9.24 -5.34 -11.13
CA SER A 89 -9.92 -6.51 -11.72
C SER A 89 -9.87 -6.55 -13.24
N GLY A 90 -9.57 -5.41 -13.89
CA GLY A 90 -9.51 -5.28 -15.35
C GLY A 90 -10.86 -5.35 -16.09
N VAL A 91 -12.00 -5.31 -15.38
CA VAL A 91 -13.33 -5.38 -16.00
C VAL A 91 -13.90 -3.98 -16.19
N MET A 92 -13.79 -3.44 -17.41
CA MET A 92 -14.19 -2.06 -17.75
C MET A 92 -15.63 -1.73 -17.35
N SER A 93 -16.58 -2.59 -17.69
CA SER A 93 -18.00 -2.38 -17.39
C SER A 93 -18.29 -2.32 -15.88
N ASN A 94 -17.51 -3.02 -15.06
CA ASN A 94 -17.65 -2.91 -13.61
C ASN A 94 -17.11 -1.57 -13.11
N LEU A 95 -16.02 -1.07 -13.68
CA LEU A 95 -15.47 0.23 -13.30
C LEU A 95 -16.43 1.36 -13.66
N GLU A 96 -17.05 1.33 -14.84
CA GLU A 96 -18.06 2.31 -15.25
C GLU A 96 -19.24 2.35 -14.26
N VAL A 97 -19.79 1.18 -13.92
CA VAL A 97 -20.85 1.05 -12.92
C VAL A 97 -20.39 1.54 -11.54
N ALA A 98 -19.15 1.24 -11.14
CA ALA A 98 -18.61 1.66 -9.86
C ALA A 98 -18.41 3.19 -9.78
N LEU A 99 -17.91 3.81 -10.85
CA LEU A 99 -17.73 5.26 -10.94
C LEU A 99 -19.07 5.99 -10.85
N GLU A 100 -20.09 5.51 -11.55
CA GLU A 100 -21.45 6.06 -11.47
C GLU A 100 -22.04 5.88 -10.07
N ALA A 101 -21.90 4.69 -9.48
CA ALA A 101 -22.51 4.38 -8.20
C ALA A 101 -21.84 5.09 -7.01
N VAL A 102 -20.51 5.31 -7.06
CA VAL A 102 -19.76 5.91 -5.95
C VAL A 102 -20.03 7.42 -5.81
N GLY A 103 -20.33 8.12 -6.91
CA GLY A 103 -20.71 9.54 -6.89
C GLY A 103 -19.62 10.49 -6.40
N VAL A 104 -18.35 10.04 -6.37
CA VAL A 104 -17.19 10.85 -5.98
C VAL A 104 -16.60 11.49 -7.23
N ALA A 105 -16.33 12.79 -7.18
CA ALA A 105 -15.59 13.47 -8.24
C ALA A 105 -14.18 12.87 -8.32
N VAL A 106 -13.77 12.45 -9.50
CA VAL A 106 -12.43 11.90 -9.72
C VAL A 106 -11.44 13.06 -9.72
N ASP A 107 -10.79 13.27 -8.59
CA ASP A 107 -9.67 14.19 -8.46
C ASP A 107 -8.37 13.57 -9.02
N THR A 108 -7.30 14.36 -9.06
CA THR A 108 -6.00 13.93 -9.57
C THR A 108 -5.38 12.80 -8.75
N GLU A 109 -5.62 12.78 -7.43
CA GLU A 109 -5.12 11.75 -6.53
C GLU A 109 -5.80 10.39 -6.79
N LEU A 110 -7.14 10.38 -6.84
CA LEU A 110 -7.91 9.18 -7.14
C LEU A 110 -7.62 8.68 -8.56
N GLN A 111 -7.50 9.57 -9.54
CA GLN A 111 -7.11 9.17 -10.91
C GLN A 111 -5.75 8.46 -10.94
N SER A 112 -4.79 8.98 -10.17
CA SER A 112 -3.45 8.37 -10.01
C SER A 112 -3.55 6.98 -9.37
N ASP A 113 -4.34 6.83 -8.30
CA ASP A 113 -4.54 5.55 -7.61
C ASP A 113 -5.24 4.49 -8.48
N LEU A 114 -6.22 4.88 -9.28
CA LEU A 114 -6.88 3.98 -10.22
C LEU A 114 -5.92 3.51 -11.31
N SER A 115 -5.18 4.45 -11.91
CA SER A 115 -4.18 4.16 -12.94
C SER A 115 -3.10 3.23 -12.40
N ARG A 116 -2.61 3.50 -11.19
CA ARG A 116 -1.64 2.67 -10.48
C ARG A 116 -2.15 1.25 -10.27
N SER A 117 -3.39 1.12 -9.78
CA SER A 117 -4.04 -0.16 -9.53
C SER A 117 -4.17 -1.01 -10.80
N ALA A 118 -4.59 -0.40 -11.91
CA ALA A 118 -4.71 -1.07 -13.20
C ALA A 118 -3.34 -1.47 -13.78
N CYS A 119 -2.35 -0.58 -13.69
CA CYS A 119 -0.98 -0.81 -14.13
C CYS A 119 -0.31 -1.97 -13.40
N LYS A 120 -0.42 -1.97 -12.06
CA LYS A 120 0.10 -3.02 -11.19
C LYS A 120 -0.56 -4.39 -11.40
N ALA A 121 -1.79 -4.41 -11.91
CA ALA A 121 -2.49 -5.65 -12.28
C ALA A 121 -2.18 -6.13 -13.71
N GLY A 122 -1.54 -5.29 -14.54
CA GLY A 122 -1.18 -5.61 -15.91
C GLY A 122 -2.35 -5.62 -16.90
N HIS A 123 -3.48 -4.99 -16.55
CA HIS A 123 -4.66 -4.95 -17.42
C HIS A 123 -4.52 -3.81 -18.44
N SER A 124 -3.88 -4.09 -19.58
CA SER A 124 -3.51 -3.10 -20.61
C SER A 124 -4.66 -2.18 -21.06
N SER A 125 -5.84 -2.72 -21.39
CA SER A 125 -6.99 -1.89 -21.81
C SER A 125 -7.48 -0.95 -20.71
N MET A 126 -7.56 -1.45 -19.47
CA MET A 126 -7.96 -0.65 -18.31
C MET A 126 -6.92 0.43 -18.00
N ALA A 127 -5.63 0.06 -18.02
CA ALA A 127 -4.53 0.96 -17.79
C ALA A 127 -4.49 2.09 -18.85
N CYS A 128 -4.63 1.77 -20.15
CA CYS A 128 -4.71 2.77 -21.20
C CYS A 128 -5.89 3.74 -21.01
N HIS A 129 -7.08 3.20 -20.72
CA HIS A 129 -8.28 4.02 -20.49
C HIS A 129 -8.07 5.05 -19.36
N LEU A 130 -7.37 4.66 -18.29
CA LEU A 130 -7.11 5.52 -17.14
C LEU A 130 -5.90 6.46 -17.34
N LEU A 131 -4.88 6.05 -18.10
CA LEU A 131 -3.66 6.83 -18.30
C LEU A 131 -3.78 7.90 -19.39
N ILE A 132 -4.53 7.65 -20.46
CA ILE A 132 -4.64 8.60 -21.58
C ILE A 132 -5.14 9.99 -21.11
N PRO A 133 -6.19 10.11 -20.29
CA PRO A 133 -6.63 11.41 -19.76
C PRO A 133 -5.54 12.13 -18.95
N VAL A 134 -4.75 11.39 -18.16
CA VAL A 134 -3.65 11.95 -17.35
C VAL A 134 -2.53 12.48 -18.25
N LEU A 135 -2.16 11.71 -19.27
CA LEU A 135 -1.16 12.10 -20.26
C LEU A 135 -1.57 13.37 -21.03
N ILE A 136 -2.86 13.55 -21.29
CA ILE A 136 -3.41 14.75 -21.94
C ILE A 136 -3.36 15.95 -20.99
N ALA A 137 -3.72 15.76 -19.71
CA ALA A 137 -3.81 16.84 -18.74
C ALA A 137 -2.44 17.35 -18.26
N GLU A 138 -1.45 16.46 -18.13
CA GLU A 138 -0.12 16.78 -17.58
C GLU A 138 1.00 16.43 -18.58
N PRO A 139 1.09 17.12 -19.73
CA PRO A 139 2.05 16.76 -20.79
C PRO A 139 3.53 16.97 -20.40
N ASN A 140 3.79 17.75 -19.35
CA ASN A 140 5.15 18.07 -18.91
C ASN A 140 5.67 17.14 -17.79
N GLN A 141 4.90 16.15 -17.35
CA GLN A 141 5.33 15.25 -16.28
C GLN A 141 6.41 14.31 -16.79
N SER A 142 7.57 14.28 -16.11
CA SER A 142 8.75 13.53 -16.54
C SER A 142 8.69 12.03 -16.24
N CYS A 143 7.92 11.63 -15.22
CA CYS A 143 7.70 10.25 -14.85
C CYS A 143 6.27 10.08 -14.31
N ILE A 144 5.59 9.03 -14.75
CA ILE A 144 4.25 8.66 -14.29
C ILE A 144 4.42 7.46 -13.36
N PRO A 145 4.17 7.61 -12.05
CA PRO A 145 4.37 6.54 -11.06
C PRO A 145 3.69 5.22 -11.43
N SER A 146 2.49 5.30 -12.01
CA SER A 146 1.73 4.13 -12.46
C SER A 146 2.45 3.33 -13.55
N LEU A 147 3.13 4.01 -14.49
CA LEU A 147 3.93 3.36 -15.54
C LEU A 147 5.22 2.78 -14.98
N GLU A 148 5.85 3.45 -14.02
CA GLU A 148 7.01 2.94 -13.30
C GLU A 148 6.69 1.61 -12.60
N GLU A 149 5.53 1.52 -11.94
CA GLU A 149 5.06 0.29 -11.32
C GLU A 149 4.79 -0.82 -12.35
N ALA A 150 4.16 -0.50 -13.50
CA ALA A 150 3.95 -1.46 -14.57
C ALA A 150 5.28 -1.99 -15.15
N ALA A 151 6.28 -1.12 -15.32
CA ALA A 151 7.61 -1.51 -15.78
C ALA A 151 8.32 -2.40 -14.75
N THR A 152 8.24 -2.04 -13.46
CA THR A 152 8.81 -2.84 -12.36
C THR A 152 8.17 -4.23 -12.24
N ALA A 153 6.88 -4.36 -12.56
CA ALA A 153 6.14 -5.62 -12.53
C ALA A 153 6.20 -6.41 -13.86
N GLY A 154 6.79 -5.82 -14.92
CA GLY A 154 6.96 -6.48 -16.22
C GLY A 154 5.69 -6.55 -17.06
N HIS A 155 4.72 -5.66 -16.81
CA HIS A 155 3.46 -5.62 -17.53
C HIS A 155 3.59 -4.91 -18.89
N TRP A 156 4.42 -5.50 -19.77
CA TRP A 156 4.79 -4.91 -21.06
C TRP A 156 3.60 -4.66 -22.01
N ALA A 157 2.54 -5.45 -21.89
CA ALA A 157 1.31 -5.25 -22.65
C ALA A 157 0.66 -3.86 -22.45
N VAL A 158 0.89 -3.21 -21.29
CA VAL A 158 0.44 -1.84 -21.03
C VAL A 158 1.17 -0.86 -21.96
N TRP A 159 2.49 -1.02 -22.12
CA TRP A 159 3.33 -0.17 -22.96
C TRP A 159 3.00 -0.33 -24.45
N GLU A 160 2.82 -1.57 -24.91
CA GLU A 160 2.41 -1.85 -26.30
C GLU A 160 1.04 -1.26 -26.63
N ALA A 161 0.10 -1.33 -25.68
CA ALA A 161 -1.24 -0.77 -25.85
C ALA A 161 -1.19 0.77 -25.86
N LEU A 162 -0.42 1.41 -24.97
CA LEU A 162 -0.24 2.86 -24.97
C LEU A 162 0.41 3.37 -26.26
N GLN A 163 1.39 2.65 -26.78
CA GLN A 163 2.02 3.00 -28.05
C GLN A 163 1.04 2.89 -29.23
N ARG A 164 0.18 1.87 -29.23
CA ARG A 164 -0.85 1.68 -30.27
C ARG A 164 -1.89 2.80 -30.22
N ASP A 165 -2.35 3.15 -29.03
CA ASP A 165 -3.51 4.01 -28.83
C ASP A 165 -3.12 5.49 -28.65
N SER A 166 -1.83 5.81 -28.50
CA SER A 166 -1.34 7.17 -28.22
C SER A 166 0.02 7.51 -28.85
N PRO A 167 0.13 7.52 -30.19
CA PRO A 167 1.41 7.76 -30.89
C PRO A 167 1.97 9.19 -30.73
N ILE A 168 1.16 10.15 -30.26
CA ILE A 168 1.52 11.58 -30.19
C ILE A 168 2.40 11.91 -28.96
N TYR A 169 2.33 11.11 -27.89
CA TYR A 169 2.99 11.40 -26.61
C TYR A 169 4.35 10.69 -26.45
N GLY A 170 4.93 10.24 -27.57
CA GLY A 170 6.11 9.37 -27.60
C GLY A 170 7.26 9.85 -26.73
N ALA A 171 7.67 11.12 -26.78
CA ALA A 171 8.89 11.58 -26.11
C ALA A 171 8.88 11.43 -24.58
N HIS A 172 7.70 11.52 -23.93
CA HIS A 172 7.55 11.44 -22.47
C HIS A 172 7.39 10.01 -21.95
N LEU A 173 7.03 9.06 -22.83
CA LEU A 173 6.98 7.63 -22.52
C LEU A 173 8.38 7.01 -22.38
N TRP A 174 9.42 7.67 -22.88
CA TRP A 174 10.78 7.11 -22.91
C TRP A 174 11.69 7.71 -21.84
N SER A 175 11.18 7.90 -20.62
CA SER A 175 11.97 8.37 -19.47
C SER A 175 12.99 7.32 -19.00
N PRO A 176 14.21 7.74 -18.57
CA PRO A 176 15.17 6.85 -17.93
C PRO A 176 14.61 6.13 -16.69
N ASP A 177 13.66 6.73 -15.98
CA ASP A 177 13.07 6.13 -14.78
C ASP A 177 12.36 4.80 -15.10
N TYR A 178 11.77 4.67 -16.28
CA TYR A 178 11.13 3.41 -16.69
C TYR A 178 12.15 2.31 -17.01
N VAL A 179 13.35 2.67 -17.49
CA VAL A 179 14.46 1.74 -17.66
C VAL A 179 14.94 1.25 -16.29
N VAL A 180 15.13 2.16 -15.34
CA VAL A 180 15.48 1.82 -13.93
C VAL A 180 14.44 0.86 -13.34
N ALA A 181 13.16 1.14 -13.53
CA ALA A 181 12.06 0.31 -13.06
C ALA A 181 12.09 -1.11 -13.68
N ALA A 182 12.20 -1.22 -15.01
CA ALA A 182 12.27 -2.50 -15.69
C ALA A 182 13.49 -3.33 -15.27
N LEU A 183 14.67 -2.70 -15.13
CA LEU A 183 15.88 -3.35 -14.61
C LEU A 183 15.71 -3.81 -13.17
N SER A 184 15.13 -2.97 -12.30
CA SER A 184 14.86 -3.29 -10.90
C SER A 184 13.88 -4.47 -10.75
N GLY A 185 12.94 -4.61 -11.69
CA GLY A 185 12.02 -5.74 -11.81
C GLY A 185 12.65 -7.00 -12.42
N GLY A 186 13.82 -6.89 -13.04
CA GLY A 186 14.49 -8.00 -13.73
C GLY A 186 13.95 -8.29 -15.14
N HIS A 187 13.23 -7.34 -15.74
CA HIS A 187 12.59 -7.51 -17.05
C HIS A 187 13.53 -7.03 -18.17
N LEU A 188 14.50 -7.86 -18.53
CA LEU A 188 15.58 -7.53 -19.49
C LEU A 188 15.06 -7.04 -20.84
N GLU A 189 14.17 -7.79 -21.49
CA GLU A 189 13.67 -7.45 -22.83
C GLU A 189 12.95 -6.10 -22.85
N ALA A 190 12.13 -5.84 -21.83
CA ALA A 190 11.46 -4.55 -21.65
C ALA A 190 12.46 -3.42 -21.37
N ALA A 191 13.47 -3.68 -20.52
CA ALA A 191 14.52 -2.71 -20.21
C ALA A 191 15.35 -2.34 -21.44
N GLU A 192 15.73 -3.31 -22.27
CA GLU A 192 16.46 -3.08 -23.52
C GLU A 192 15.63 -2.25 -24.51
N TYR A 193 14.36 -2.62 -24.69
CA TYR A 193 13.44 -1.90 -25.56
C TYR A 193 13.26 -0.44 -25.15
N LEU A 194 13.11 -0.18 -23.84
CA LEU A 194 12.99 1.17 -23.28
C LEU A 194 14.31 1.92 -23.46
N LEU A 195 15.44 1.31 -23.11
CA LEU A 195 16.76 1.93 -23.16
C LEU A 195 17.13 2.38 -24.57
N GLU A 196 16.87 1.57 -25.61
CA GLU A 196 17.11 1.95 -27.01
C GLU A 196 16.38 3.23 -27.40
N ARG A 197 15.13 3.40 -26.97
CA ARG A 197 14.30 4.58 -27.29
C ARG A 197 14.68 5.79 -26.45
N THR A 198 14.97 5.58 -25.18
CA THR A 198 15.43 6.63 -24.28
C THR A 198 16.76 7.22 -24.77
N LEU A 199 17.70 6.38 -25.22
CA LEU A 199 18.98 6.81 -25.82
C LEU A 199 18.82 7.55 -27.15
N ALA A 200 17.78 7.25 -27.92
CA ALA A 200 17.50 7.94 -29.18
C ALA A 200 17.03 9.39 -28.98
N ILE A 201 16.58 9.74 -27.78
CA ILE A 201 15.96 11.04 -27.49
C ILE A 201 16.85 11.90 -26.58
N TRP A 202 17.48 11.29 -25.57
CA TRP A 202 18.21 12.01 -24.54
C TRP A 202 19.65 11.51 -24.40
N PRO A 203 20.66 12.39 -24.35
CA PRO A 203 22.00 12.00 -23.91
C PRO A 203 21.97 11.66 -22.41
N MET A 204 22.58 10.54 -22.02
CA MET A 204 22.62 10.09 -20.63
C MET A 204 23.79 10.69 -19.88
N SER A 205 23.54 11.17 -18.66
CA SER A 205 24.60 11.55 -17.73
C SER A 205 25.15 10.32 -16.99
N ASP A 206 26.37 10.43 -16.47
CA ASP A 206 27.00 9.39 -15.63
C ASP A 206 26.12 9.00 -14.45
N ARG A 207 25.36 9.95 -13.89
CA ARG A 207 24.43 9.70 -12.79
C ARG A 207 23.29 8.77 -13.20
N ILE A 208 22.75 8.94 -14.40
CA ILE A 208 21.66 8.09 -14.91
C ILE A 208 22.19 6.69 -15.19
N TRP A 209 23.37 6.56 -15.80
CA TRP A 209 24.03 5.28 -15.98
C TRP A 209 24.30 4.57 -14.65
N GLY A 210 24.73 5.30 -13.63
CA GLY A 210 24.86 4.79 -12.26
C GLY A 210 23.57 4.15 -11.74
N ARG A 211 22.42 4.81 -11.94
CA ARG A 211 21.10 4.27 -11.56
C ARG A 211 20.73 3.00 -12.34
N PHE A 212 21.11 2.89 -13.62
CA PHE A 212 20.90 1.66 -14.39
C PHE A 212 21.73 0.49 -13.85
N LEU A 213 22.99 0.76 -13.48
CA LEU A 213 23.86 -0.26 -12.88
C LEU A 213 23.34 -0.73 -11.52
N GLU A 214 22.92 0.21 -10.67
CA GLU A 214 22.28 -0.09 -9.38
C GLU A 214 21.04 -0.97 -9.55
N ALA A 215 20.12 -0.56 -10.44
CA ALA A 215 18.89 -1.29 -10.73
C ALA A 215 19.15 -2.71 -11.27
N ALA A 216 20.08 -2.84 -12.22
CA ALA A 216 20.45 -4.13 -12.79
C ALA A 216 21.13 -5.05 -11.76
N ALA A 217 21.96 -4.49 -10.87
CA ALA A 217 22.56 -5.27 -9.79
C ALA A 217 21.50 -5.84 -8.84
N GLY A 218 20.45 -5.07 -8.54
CA GLY A 218 19.33 -5.53 -7.71
C GLY A 218 18.43 -6.55 -8.40
N GLY A 219 18.04 -6.32 -9.66
CA GLY A 219 16.95 -7.03 -10.33
C GLY A 219 17.32 -8.01 -11.44
N CYS A 220 18.42 -7.82 -12.17
CA CYS A 220 18.80 -8.62 -13.35
C CYS A 220 19.91 -9.64 -13.05
N GLY A 221 20.24 -10.55 -13.95
CA GLY A 221 21.43 -11.41 -13.78
C GLY A 221 22.75 -10.66 -14.00
N LEU A 222 23.87 -11.22 -13.52
CA LEU A 222 25.23 -10.71 -13.72
C LEU A 222 25.57 -10.43 -15.20
N PRO A 223 25.20 -11.29 -16.19
CA PRO A 223 25.48 -10.99 -17.59
C PRO A 223 24.86 -9.68 -18.08
N THR A 224 23.66 -9.35 -17.61
CA THR A 224 22.99 -8.07 -17.92
C THR A 224 23.74 -6.91 -17.30
N LEU A 225 24.16 -7.04 -16.04
CA LEU A 225 24.92 -6.01 -15.34
C LEU A 225 26.26 -5.74 -16.03
N GLU A 226 26.99 -6.79 -16.42
CA GLU A 226 28.23 -6.70 -17.18
C GLU A 226 28.03 -6.02 -18.53
N SER A 227 27.00 -6.42 -19.27
CA SER A 227 26.64 -5.81 -20.56
C SER A 227 26.32 -4.32 -20.42
N LEU A 228 25.53 -3.94 -19.40
CA LEU A 228 25.24 -2.54 -19.12
C LEU A 228 26.51 -1.76 -18.76
N HIS A 229 27.37 -2.30 -17.90
CA HIS A 229 28.62 -1.66 -17.52
C HIS A 229 29.55 -1.41 -18.71
N GLN A 230 29.66 -2.37 -19.63
CA GLN A 230 30.41 -2.19 -20.89
C GLN A 230 29.83 -1.04 -21.74
N ARG A 231 28.50 -0.87 -21.77
CA ARG A 231 27.82 0.23 -22.47
C ARG A 231 27.94 1.57 -21.77
N CYS A 232 28.04 1.57 -20.43
CA CYS A 232 28.20 2.78 -19.62
C CYS A 232 29.56 3.48 -19.87
N GLY A 233 30.60 2.74 -20.26
CA GLY A 233 31.94 3.32 -20.44
C GLY A 233 32.54 3.84 -19.13
N SER A 234 33.15 5.03 -19.18
CA SER A 234 33.98 5.66 -18.13
C SER A 234 33.22 6.20 -16.90
N VAL A 235 32.03 5.67 -16.58
CA VAL A 235 31.27 6.13 -15.39
C VAL A 235 32.13 5.89 -14.15
N PRO A 236 32.55 6.95 -13.44
CA PRO A 236 33.38 6.77 -12.28
C PRO A 236 32.52 6.19 -11.16
N LEU A 237 32.73 4.93 -10.80
CA LEU A 237 32.02 4.30 -9.68
C LEU A 237 32.31 5.00 -8.35
N THR A 238 33.40 5.78 -8.27
CA THR A 238 33.72 6.65 -7.12
C THR A 238 32.96 7.98 -7.13
N MET A 239 32.16 8.27 -8.15
CA MET A 239 31.38 9.50 -8.22
C MET A 239 30.40 9.55 -7.05
N VAL A 240 30.48 10.64 -6.29
CA VAL A 240 29.57 10.90 -5.19
C VAL A 240 28.20 11.30 -5.76
N VAL A 241 27.18 10.62 -5.27
CA VAL A 241 25.77 10.87 -5.52
C VAL A 241 25.13 11.43 -4.25
N GLU A 242 23.82 11.27 -4.08
CA GLU A 242 23.11 11.81 -2.93
C GLU A 242 23.60 11.20 -1.60
N ASN A 243 23.53 11.99 -0.52
CA ASN A 243 23.88 11.59 0.84
C ASN A 243 25.34 11.09 1.02
N GLU A 244 26.29 11.69 0.27
CA GLU A 244 27.72 11.35 0.33
C GLU A 244 28.06 9.90 -0.08
N ARG A 245 27.09 9.15 -0.61
CA ARG A 245 27.32 7.81 -1.15
C ARG A 245 27.91 7.90 -2.55
N THR A 246 28.52 6.80 -3.00
CA THR A 246 29.05 6.70 -4.37
C THR A 246 28.24 5.70 -5.17
N ILE A 247 28.29 5.79 -6.50
CA ILE A 247 27.69 4.77 -7.39
C ILE A 247 28.19 3.37 -7.03
N GLY A 248 29.47 3.23 -6.65
CA GLY A 248 30.07 1.98 -6.20
C GLY A 248 29.44 1.42 -4.92
N SER A 249 29.09 2.28 -3.96
CA SER A 249 28.37 1.91 -2.74
C SER A 249 26.96 1.40 -3.07
N ASP A 250 26.26 2.11 -3.94
CA ASP A 250 24.89 1.79 -4.35
C ASP A 250 24.86 0.49 -5.17
N LEU A 251 25.88 0.28 -6.01
CA LEU A 251 26.10 -0.95 -6.75
C LEU A 251 26.35 -2.15 -5.83
N LEU A 252 27.25 -2.01 -4.84
CA LEU A 252 27.55 -3.07 -3.88
C LEU A 252 26.35 -3.43 -3.01
N SER A 253 25.63 -2.41 -2.51
CA SER A 253 24.45 -2.64 -1.68
C SER A 253 23.30 -3.28 -2.47
N SER A 254 23.07 -2.85 -3.71
CA SER A 254 22.08 -3.45 -4.59
C SER A 254 22.44 -4.88 -5.00
N ALA A 255 23.72 -5.18 -5.26
CA ALA A 255 24.19 -6.53 -5.51
C ALA A 255 23.98 -7.44 -4.28
N ALA A 256 24.35 -6.97 -3.08
CA ALA A 256 24.14 -7.69 -1.82
C ALA A 256 22.64 -7.93 -1.52
N GLY A 257 21.78 -6.97 -1.85
CA GLY A 257 20.32 -7.05 -1.74
C GLY A 257 19.62 -7.66 -2.96
N SER A 258 20.37 -8.26 -3.90
CA SER A 258 19.80 -8.73 -5.15
C SER A 258 18.81 -9.88 -4.98
N ARG A 259 17.74 -9.89 -5.80
CA ARG A 259 16.71 -10.94 -5.81
C ARG A 259 17.14 -12.20 -6.56
N THR A 260 18.21 -12.13 -7.34
CA THR A 260 18.71 -13.26 -8.13
C THR A 260 19.71 -14.10 -7.33
N ALA A 261 19.87 -15.37 -7.71
CA ALA A 261 20.72 -16.32 -6.98
C ALA A 261 22.23 -16.04 -7.12
N ASP A 262 22.63 -15.31 -8.15
CA ASP A 262 24.02 -14.94 -8.48
C ASP A 262 24.51 -13.67 -7.75
N TRP A 263 23.83 -13.25 -6.68
CA TRP A 263 24.18 -12.07 -5.89
C TRP A 263 25.65 -12.09 -5.40
N GLN A 264 26.20 -13.26 -5.05
CA GLN A 264 27.61 -13.39 -4.65
C GLN A 264 28.55 -12.98 -5.79
N ALA A 265 28.32 -13.54 -6.97
CA ALA A 265 29.12 -13.26 -8.16
C ALA A 265 29.03 -11.78 -8.55
N LYS A 266 27.86 -11.14 -8.36
CA LYS A 266 27.70 -9.70 -8.57
C LYS A 266 28.49 -8.86 -7.58
N VAL A 267 28.51 -9.21 -6.29
CA VAL A 267 29.31 -8.49 -5.31
C VAL A 267 30.80 -8.62 -5.64
N GLU A 268 31.27 -9.83 -5.96
CA GLU A 268 32.66 -10.07 -6.35
C GLU A 268 33.04 -9.31 -7.63
N TRP A 269 32.16 -9.32 -8.63
CA TRP A 269 32.35 -8.55 -9.84
C TRP A 269 32.39 -7.04 -9.57
N ALA A 270 31.45 -6.52 -8.78
CA ALA A 270 31.41 -5.11 -8.42
C ALA A 270 32.67 -4.69 -7.66
N GLU A 271 33.16 -5.51 -6.72
CA GLU A 271 34.44 -5.30 -6.05
C GLU A 271 35.62 -5.24 -7.02
N SER A 272 35.63 -6.04 -8.08
CA SER A 272 36.69 -6.00 -9.10
C SER A 272 36.68 -4.74 -9.97
N GLN A 273 35.54 -4.05 -10.06
CA GLN A 273 35.43 -2.78 -10.79
C GLN A 273 35.82 -1.56 -9.92
N LEU A 274 35.96 -1.74 -8.60
CA LEU A 274 36.22 -0.66 -7.66
C LEU A 274 37.73 -0.48 -7.40
N PRO A 275 38.18 0.77 -7.12
CA PRO A 275 39.59 1.03 -6.88
C PRO A 275 40.08 0.35 -5.59
N PRO A 276 41.38 0.02 -5.49
CA PRO A 276 41.97 -0.49 -4.26
C PRO A 276 41.75 0.47 -3.09
N GLY A 277 41.31 -0.06 -1.94
CA GLY A 277 41.04 0.75 -0.75
C GLY A 277 39.68 1.47 -0.76
N PHE A 278 38.78 1.12 -1.68
CA PHE A 278 37.40 1.59 -1.64
C PHE A 278 36.74 1.25 -0.29
N THR A 279 36.15 2.25 0.36
CA THR A 279 35.50 2.10 1.66
C THR A 279 34.16 1.40 1.51
N ARG A 280 34.04 0.20 2.07
CA ARG A 280 32.78 -0.55 2.15
C ARG A 280 31.89 0.05 3.24
N ASP A 281 30.62 0.28 2.93
CA ASP A 281 29.64 0.82 3.87
C ASP A 281 28.75 -0.28 4.51
N SER A 282 27.93 0.14 5.48
CA SER A 282 27.00 -0.75 6.19
C SER A 282 25.74 -1.08 5.40
N GLU A 283 25.50 -0.39 4.29
CA GLU A 283 24.27 -0.46 3.52
C GLU A 283 24.16 -1.80 2.79
N ALA A 284 25.29 -2.40 2.38
CA ALA A 284 25.30 -3.75 1.82
C ALA A 284 24.77 -4.81 2.82
N CYS A 285 25.15 -4.71 4.09
CA CYS A 285 24.59 -5.56 5.13
C CYS A 285 23.10 -5.27 5.38
N ALA A 286 22.67 -4.01 5.30
CA ALA A 286 21.25 -3.68 5.43
C ALA A 286 20.40 -4.24 4.29
N ALA A 287 20.85 -4.08 3.04
CA ALA A 287 20.19 -4.65 1.87
C ALA A 287 20.12 -6.19 1.94
N ALA A 288 21.20 -6.85 2.38
CA ALA A 288 21.26 -8.29 2.60
C ALA A 288 20.28 -8.76 3.69
N ALA A 289 20.16 -8.01 4.80
CA ALA A 289 19.27 -8.34 5.92
C ALA A 289 17.79 -8.38 5.53
N ALA A 290 17.40 -7.65 4.48
CA ALA A 290 16.04 -7.64 3.96
C ALA A 290 15.68 -8.84 3.06
N ARG A 291 16.60 -9.79 2.84
CA ARG A 291 16.40 -10.96 1.96
C ARG A 291 16.00 -12.22 2.71
N PRO A 292 15.24 -13.15 2.10
CA PRO A 292 14.85 -14.39 2.78
C PRO A 292 16.05 -15.25 3.23
N ASP A 293 17.15 -15.23 2.47
CA ASP A 293 18.41 -15.92 2.70
C ASP A 293 19.46 -15.07 3.45
N ALA A 294 19.01 -14.05 4.19
CA ALA A 294 19.86 -13.06 4.84
C ALA A 294 20.97 -13.64 5.72
N GLU A 295 20.77 -14.77 6.41
CA GLU A 295 21.80 -15.37 7.27
C GLU A 295 23.08 -15.71 6.49
N LEU A 296 22.91 -16.33 5.32
CA LEU A 296 24.00 -16.69 4.44
C LEU A 296 24.68 -15.45 3.87
N ARG A 297 23.88 -14.45 3.45
CA ARG A 297 24.39 -13.18 2.90
C ARG A 297 25.20 -12.40 3.92
N LEU A 298 24.65 -12.21 5.12
CA LEU A 298 25.27 -11.50 6.22
C LEU A 298 26.54 -12.22 6.68
N ALA A 299 26.52 -13.54 6.85
CA ALA A 299 27.71 -14.29 7.23
C ALA A 299 28.86 -14.11 6.22
N TRP A 300 28.53 -14.16 4.92
CA TRP A 300 29.50 -13.99 3.84
C TRP A 300 30.06 -12.55 3.77
N LEU A 301 29.20 -11.53 3.84
CA LEU A 301 29.60 -10.11 3.80
C LEU A 301 30.46 -9.74 5.02
N LEU A 302 30.05 -10.14 6.23
CA LEU A 302 30.79 -9.85 7.46
C LEU A 302 32.18 -10.52 7.44
N ALA A 303 32.28 -11.75 6.92
CA ALA A 303 33.57 -12.43 6.76
C ALA A 303 34.54 -11.71 5.81
N ARG A 304 34.02 -10.90 4.88
CA ARG A 304 34.80 -10.07 3.95
C ARG A 304 35.08 -8.66 4.48
N GLY A 305 34.67 -8.35 5.70
CA GLY A 305 34.93 -7.06 6.35
C GLY A 305 33.96 -5.95 5.95
N TYR A 306 32.76 -6.29 5.45
CA TYR A 306 31.69 -5.29 5.34
C TYR A 306 31.21 -4.90 6.75
N PRO A 307 31.14 -3.60 7.08
CA PRO A 307 30.57 -3.18 8.35
C PRO A 307 29.06 -3.46 8.37
N ALA A 308 28.49 -3.55 9.57
CA ALA A 308 27.06 -3.61 9.78
C ALA A 308 26.71 -2.74 10.98
N ASP A 309 25.57 -2.06 10.91
CA ASP A 309 25.08 -1.15 11.95
C ASP A 309 23.59 -1.41 12.26
N GLY A 310 22.96 -0.49 12.99
CA GLY A 310 21.54 -0.59 13.33
C GLY A 310 20.59 -0.61 12.13
N LYS A 311 20.97 -0.04 10.98
CA LYS A 311 20.13 -0.06 9.77
C LYS A 311 19.92 -1.48 9.26
N ALA A 312 20.88 -2.39 9.47
CA ALA A 312 20.68 -3.79 9.11
C ALA A 312 19.59 -4.45 9.96
N ALA A 313 19.52 -4.12 11.26
CA ALA A 313 18.44 -4.59 12.12
C ALA A 313 17.10 -3.96 11.72
N ASP A 314 17.10 -2.68 11.33
CA ASP A 314 15.91 -2.00 10.80
C ASP A 314 15.40 -2.70 9.54
N ALA A 315 16.28 -2.99 8.59
CA ALA A 315 15.93 -3.68 7.35
C ALA A 315 15.34 -5.08 7.62
N ALA A 316 15.89 -5.83 8.58
CA ALA A 316 15.33 -7.11 9.01
C ALA A 316 13.90 -6.96 9.59
N ILE A 317 13.64 -5.92 10.39
CA ILE A 317 12.31 -5.61 10.93
C ILE A 317 11.31 -5.31 9.82
N HIS A 318 11.65 -4.41 8.90
CA HIS A 318 10.78 -4.02 7.79
C HIS A 318 10.50 -5.19 6.84
N ALA A 319 11.49 -6.05 6.61
CA ALA A 319 11.34 -7.24 5.77
C ALA A 319 10.67 -8.44 6.49
N HIS A 320 10.38 -8.30 7.78
CA HIS A 320 9.85 -9.37 8.63
C HIS A 320 10.76 -10.62 8.69
N ASN A 321 12.07 -10.41 8.58
CA ASN A 321 13.06 -11.47 8.68
C ASN A 321 13.53 -11.64 10.13
N VAL A 322 12.85 -12.53 10.87
CA VAL A 322 13.17 -12.81 12.27
C VAL A 322 14.57 -13.41 12.43
N ALA A 323 14.96 -14.34 11.55
CA ALA A 323 16.26 -15.00 11.60
C ALA A 323 17.42 -14.02 11.41
N ALA A 324 17.30 -13.11 10.43
CA ALA A 324 18.26 -12.03 10.24
C ALA A 324 18.35 -11.11 11.45
N LEU A 325 17.20 -10.75 12.03
CA LEU A 325 17.14 -9.91 13.22
C LEU A 325 17.86 -10.58 14.41
N GLU A 326 17.62 -11.87 14.67
CA GLU A 326 18.29 -12.63 15.73
C GLU A 326 19.81 -12.64 15.55
N LEU A 327 20.28 -12.91 14.33
CA LEU A 327 21.70 -12.94 14.00
C LEU A 327 22.38 -11.59 14.26
N LEU A 328 21.73 -10.49 13.89
CA LEU A 328 22.23 -9.13 14.07
C LEU A 328 22.21 -8.73 15.55
N LEU A 329 21.13 -9.08 16.26
CA LEU A 329 21.01 -8.84 17.70
C LEU A 329 22.07 -9.60 18.51
N ALA A 330 22.35 -10.85 18.16
CA ALA A 330 23.40 -11.66 18.78
C ALA A 330 24.79 -11.04 18.60
N ARG A 331 25.00 -10.25 17.53
CA ARG A 331 26.23 -9.48 17.27
C ARG A 331 26.28 -8.11 17.95
N GLY A 332 25.28 -7.76 18.75
CA GLY A 332 25.23 -6.46 19.44
C GLY A 332 24.66 -5.32 18.58
N LEU A 333 24.25 -5.58 17.34
CA LEU A 333 23.62 -4.58 16.48
C LEU A 333 22.17 -4.39 16.93
N ARG A 334 21.73 -3.14 17.07
CA ARG A 334 20.41 -2.82 17.63
C ARG A 334 19.62 -1.95 16.64
N PRO A 335 18.32 -2.21 16.48
CA PRO A 335 17.48 -1.40 15.61
C PRO A 335 17.35 0.02 16.16
N THR A 336 17.11 0.97 15.26
CA THR A 336 16.84 2.35 15.59
C THR A 336 15.46 2.50 16.23
N TYR A 337 15.24 3.65 16.87
CA TYR A 337 13.95 3.96 17.47
C TYR A 337 12.80 4.00 16.44
N PHE A 338 13.08 4.41 15.20
CA PHE A 338 12.09 4.46 14.12
C PHE A 338 11.61 3.05 13.73
N ALA A 339 12.54 2.09 13.61
CA ALA A 339 12.16 0.71 13.30
C ALA A 339 11.39 0.04 14.44
N ILE A 340 11.72 0.36 15.69
CA ILE A 340 10.95 -0.10 16.87
C ILE A 340 9.52 0.45 16.84
N ALA A 341 9.36 1.75 16.56
CA ALA A 341 8.05 2.37 16.43
C ALA A 341 7.23 1.76 15.28
N ALA A 342 7.83 1.57 14.11
CA ALA A 342 7.19 0.92 12.97
C ALA A 342 6.75 -0.51 13.31
N ALA A 343 7.63 -1.31 13.94
CA ALA A 343 7.30 -2.65 14.42
C ALA A 343 6.09 -2.65 15.38
N ALA A 344 6.03 -1.67 16.29
CA ALA A 344 4.90 -1.51 17.20
C ALA A 344 3.61 -1.13 16.47
N CYS A 345 3.66 -0.18 15.53
CA CYS A 345 2.51 0.23 14.71
C CYS A 345 1.93 -0.91 13.86
N TYR A 346 2.79 -1.80 13.34
CA TYR A 346 2.34 -2.96 12.57
C TYR A 346 2.09 -4.23 13.41
N GLY A 347 2.09 -4.13 14.74
CA GLY A 347 1.70 -5.24 15.61
C GLY A 347 2.74 -6.36 15.71
N ARG A 348 4.02 -6.07 15.45
CA ARG A 348 5.12 -7.05 15.36
C ARG A 348 5.66 -7.43 16.73
N LEU A 349 4.78 -7.85 17.65
CA LEU A 349 5.11 -8.16 19.05
C LEU A 349 6.24 -9.19 19.18
N GLY A 350 6.26 -10.23 18.35
CA GLY A 350 7.30 -11.27 18.38
C GLY A 350 8.71 -10.69 18.14
N MET A 351 8.86 -9.79 17.16
CA MET A 351 10.14 -9.15 16.86
C MET A 351 10.57 -8.19 17.96
N LEU A 352 9.63 -7.46 18.57
CA LEU A 352 9.92 -6.59 19.71
C LEU A 352 10.39 -7.39 20.94
N LYS A 353 9.74 -8.52 21.23
CA LYS A 353 10.17 -9.45 22.29
C LYS A 353 11.57 -9.99 22.00
N GLU A 354 11.89 -10.26 20.75
CA GLU A 354 13.20 -10.73 20.34
C GLU A 354 14.30 -9.67 20.57
N VAL A 355 14.04 -8.41 20.22
CA VAL A 355 14.94 -7.29 20.55
C VAL A 355 15.21 -7.22 22.04
N ARG A 356 14.17 -7.35 22.88
CA ARG A 356 14.31 -7.35 24.35
C ARG A 356 15.11 -8.56 24.85
N ARG A 357 14.86 -9.76 24.30
CA ARG A 357 15.52 -11.02 24.69
C ARG A 357 17.04 -10.93 24.54
N HIS A 358 17.51 -10.27 23.48
CA HIS A 358 18.94 -10.02 23.24
C HIS A 358 19.47 -8.77 23.96
N GLY A 359 18.78 -8.26 24.97
CA GLY A 359 19.23 -7.10 25.75
C GLY A 359 19.14 -5.77 25.01
N GLY A 360 18.34 -5.68 23.95
CA GLY A 360 17.99 -4.41 23.32
C GLY A 360 17.16 -3.54 24.27
N ARG A 361 17.59 -2.30 24.47
CA ARG A 361 16.82 -1.32 25.25
C ARG A 361 15.66 -0.84 24.41
N LEU A 362 14.46 -1.27 24.78
CA LEU A 362 13.22 -0.74 24.22
C LEU A 362 12.77 0.45 25.05
N ASN A 363 12.57 1.58 24.39
CA ASN A 363 11.89 2.70 25.01
C ASN A 363 10.40 2.35 25.08
N ALA A 364 9.90 2.17 26.31
CA ALA A 364 8.53 1.74 26.57
C ALA A 364 7.51 2.71 25.98
N ASP A 365 7.77 4.02 26.04
CA ASP A 365 6.87 5.06 25.54
C ASP A 365 6.83 5.07 24.00
N VAL A 366 7.95 4.79 23.33
CA VAL A 366 8.01 4.66 21.85
C VAL A 366 7.22 3.44 21.38
N VAL A 367 7.34 2.31 22.07
CA VAL A 367 6.57 1.10 21.75
C VAL A 367 5.08 1.33 21.99
N ALA A 368 4.72 1.95 23.11
CA ALA A 368 3.33 2.29 23.41
C ALA A 368 2.74 3.28 22.39
N TRP A 369 3.50 4.31 22.01
CA TRP A 369 3.09 5.27 20.98
C TRP A 369 2.81 4.60 19.64
N GLY A 370 3.76 3.82 19.12
CA GLY A 370 3.57 3.10 17.86
C GLY A 370 2.38 2.14 17.93
N ALA A 371 2.20 1.44 19.07
CA ALA A 371 1.06 0.56 19.26
C ALA A 371 -0.29 1.30 19.25
N VAL A 372 -0.39 2.49 19.86
CA VAL A 372 -1.60 3.32 19.81
C VAL A 372 -1.90 3.79 18.38
N ASP A 373 -0.90 4.31 17.69
CA ASP A 373 -1.01 4.79 16.30
C ASP A 373 -1.46 3.68 15.33
N GLY A 374 -0.94 2.47 15.54
CA GLY A 374 -1.32 1.29 14.77
C GLY A 374 -2.62 0.59 15.20
N GLY A 375 -3.21 0.98 16.33
CA GLY A 375 -4.34 0.27 16.95
C GLY A 375 -3.99 -1.13 17.49
N GLN A 376 -2.73 -1.38 17.84
CA GLN A 376 -2.18 -2.71 18.16
C GLN A 376 -2.27 -3.02 19.67
N VAL A 377 -3.44 -3.49 20.09
CA VAL A 377 -3.75 -3.81 21.50
C VAL A 377 -2.72 -4.72 22.18
N PRO A 378 -2.28 -5.85 21.59
CA PRO A 378 -1.34 -6.75 22.26
C PRO A 378 0.05 -6.14 22.48
N VAL A 379 0.46 -5.22 21.60
CA VAL A 379 1.74 -4.52 21.76
C VAL A 379 1.64 -3.45 22.84
N LEU A 380 0.51 -2.76 22.92
CA LEU A 380 0.28 -1.73 23.93
C LEU A 380 0.20 -2.34 25.35
N GLU A 381 -0.55 -3.43 25.52
CA GLU A 381 -0.62 -4.17 26.78
C GLU A 381 0.78 -4.61 27.23
N TRP A 382 1.55 -5.18 26.31
CA TRP A 382 2.92 -5.57 26.59
C TRP A 382 3.83 -4.39 26.97
N ALA A 383 3.66 -3.23 26.33
CA ALA A 383 4.44 -2.03 26.64
C ALA A 383 4.12 -1.47 28.03
N VAL A 384 2.84 -1.46 28.43
CA VAL A 384 2.42 -0.96 29.74
C VAL A 384 2.79 -1.94 30.85
N GLU A 385 2.44 -3.22 30.69
CA GLU A 385 2.56 -4.23 31.73
C GLU A 385 4.00 -4.73 31.90
N GLU A 386 4.72 -4.96 30.80
CA GLU A 386 6.05 -5.56 30.86
C GLU A 386 7.20 -4.58 30.62
N LEU A 387 7.00 -3.49 29.87
CA LEU A 387 8.05 -2.46 29.65
C LEU A 387 7.90 -1.26 30.60
N GLY A 388 6.76 -1.11 31.26
CA GLY A 388 6.51 -0.01 32.21
C GLY A 388 6.26 1.34 31.54
N ALA A 389 5.71 1.35 30.32
CA ALA A 389 5.36 2.59 29.62
C ALA A 389 4.38 3.42 30.44
N GLN A 390 4.68 4.71 30.61
CA GLN A 390 3.78 5.60 31.34
C GLN A 390 2.77 6.23 30.38
N LEU A 391 1.53 5.79 30.51
CA LEU A 391 0.40 6.25 29.69
C LEU A 391 0.27 7.80 29.65
N GLN A 392 0.62 8.49 30.74
CA GLN A 392 0.60 9.96 30.82
C GLN A 392 1.64 10.66 29.92
N ASP A 393 2.77 10.01 29.64
CA ASP A 393 3.79 10.56 28.76
C ASP A 393 3.52 10.22 27.30
N VAL A 394 2.91 9.06 27.04
CA VAL A 394 2.41 8.68 25.70
C VAL A 394 1.39 9.69 25.17
N SER A 395 0.53 10.26 26.02
CA SER A 395 -0.40 11.33 25.62
C SER A 395 0.26 12.67 25.27
N LYS A 396 1.48 12.93 25.77
CA LYS A 396 2.23 14.16 25.48
C LYS A 396 3.04 14.05 24.20
N LEU A 397 3.30 12.82 23.74
CA LEU A 397 3.85 12.59 22.41
C LEU A 397 2.80 13.03 21.41
N LEU A 398 2.96 14.27 20.94
CA LEU A 398 2.15 14.90 19.90
C LEU A 398 1.94 13.84 18.78
N PHE A 399 0.72 13.76 18.25
CA PHE A 399 0.33 12.97 17.06
C PHE A 399 -0.26 11.55 17.21
N SER A 400 -0.55 10.99 18.40
CA SER A 400 -1.19 9.66 18.44
C SER A 400 -2.63 9.67 17.88
N ASP A 401 -2.87 9.00 16.74
CA ASP A 401 -4.21 8.85 16.15
C ASP A 401 -4.98 7.69 16.81
N VAL A 402 -5.77 8.02 17.82
CA VAL A 402 -6.59 7.03 18.56
C VAL A 402 -7.80 6.54 17.79
N SER A 403 -8.09 7.08 16.60
CA SER A 403 -9.21 6.62 15.77
C SER A 403 -9.09 5.15 15.40
N ARG A 404 -7.87 4.60 15.33
CA ARG A 404 -7.61 3.21 14.95
C ARG A 404 -7.74 2.22 16.11
N CYS A 405 -7.91 2.71 17.34
CA CYS A 405 -8.12 1.88 18.51
C CYS A 405 -9.59 1.45 18.66
N SER A 406 -9.83 0.21 19.09
CA SER A 406 -11.20 -0.24 19.41
C SER A 406 -11.73 0.44 20.67
N LEU A 407 -13.05 0.64 20.77
CA LEU A 407 -13.71 1.16 21.97
C LEU A 407 -13.31 0.40 23.25
N GLY A 408 -13.25 -0.93 23.17
CA GLY A 408 -12.87 -1.78 24.30
C GLY A 408 -11.43 -1.54 24.76
N THR A 409 -10.54 -1.12 23.86
CA THR A 409 -9.17 -0.71 24.19
C THR A 409 -9.18 0.66 24.84
N LEU A 410 -9.88 1.64 24.25
CA LEU A 410 -9.94 3.00 24.79
C LEU A 410 -10.53 3.03 26.21
N LYS A 411 -11.60 2.25 26.47
CA LYS A 411 -12.17 2.09 27.81
C LYS A 411 -11.17 1.50 28.80
N ARG A 412 -10.43 0.46 28.41
CA ARG A 412 -9.41 -0.17 29.27
C ARG A 412 -8.26 0.80 29.58
N LEU A 413 -7.77 1.52 28.58
CA LEU A 413 -6.72 2.53 28.78
C LEU A 413 -7.20 3.66 29.70
N HIS A 414 -8.45 4.12 29.53
CA HIS A 414 -9.05 5.11 30.41
C HIS A 414 -9.13 4.62 31.87
N GLN A 415 -9.55 3.37 32.09
CA GLN A 415 -9.56 2.74 33.42
C GLN A 415 -8.16 2.63 34.04
N GLN A 416 -7.13 2.46 33.22
CA GLN A 416 -5.72 2.43 33.64
C GLN A 416 -5.12 3.84 33.85
N GLY A 417 -5.94 4.89 33.75
CA GLY A 417 -5.51 6.28 33.98
C GLY A 417 -4.87 6.96 32.78
N TRP A 418 -5.00 6.40 31.56
CA TRP A 418 -4.61 7.11 30.34
C TRP A 418 -5.56 8.31 30.13
N PRO A 419 -5.02 9.54 30.00
CA PRO A 419 -5.83 10.71 29.67
C PRO A 419 -6.23 10.63 28.19
N CYS A 420 -7.28 9.86 27.89
CA CYS A 420 -7.96 9.91 26.61
C CYS A 420 -8.37 11.36 26.36
N GLU A 421 -7.75 12.04 25.39
CA GLU A 421 -8.27 13.35 24.98
C GLU A 421 -9.66 13.15 24.36
N ALA A 422 -10.70 13.50 25.13
CA ALA A 422 -12.10 13.28 24.79
C ALA A 422 -12.43 13.81 23.38
N ARG A 423 -11.89 14.99 23.05
CA ARG A 423 -12.02 15.61 21.72
C ARG A 423 -11.42 14.75 20.60
N LYS A 424 -10.22 14.19 20.78
CA LYS A 424 -9.57 13.34 19.77
C LYS A 424 -10.33 12.03 19.55
N ALA A 425 -10.78 11.40 20.63
CA ALA A 425 -11.60 10.20 20.57
C ALA A 425 -12.93 10.46 19.82
N ALA A 426 -13.62 11.57 20.15
CA ALA A 426 -14.84 11.98 19.46
C ALA A 426 -14.59 12.29 17.97
N LEU A 427 -13.50 12.98 17.64
CA LEU A 427 -13.15 13.32 16.25
C LEU A 427 -12.85 12.08 15.41
N GLY A 428 -12.05 11.15 15.94
CA GLY A 428 -11.77 9.87 15.30
C GLY A 428 -13.04 9.04 15.08
N ALA A 429 -13.89 8.97 16.10
CA ALA A 429 -15.18 8.30 16.03
C ALA A 429 -16.11 8.94 14.99
N ALA A 430 -16.15 10.27 14.91
CA ALA A 430 -16.95 11.00 13.92
C ALA A 430 -16.50 10.72 12.48
N LYS A 431 -15.19 10.68 12.21
CA LYS A 431 -14.64 10.29 10.89
C LYS A 431 -15.03 8.86 10.52
N LEU A 432 -14.89 7.94 11.47
CA LEU A 432 -15.11 6.51 11.25
C LEU A 432 -16.59 6.11 11.26
N GLY A 433 -17.49 6.99 11.72
CA GLY A 433 -18.89 6.64 11.94
C GLY A 433 -19.10 5.72 13.14
N ASP A 434 -18.14 5.67 14.08
CA ASP A 434 -18.23 4.82 15.27
C ASP A 434 -19.10 5.51 16.34
N MET A 435 -20.42 5.27 16.25
CA MET A 435 -21.38 5.80 17.20
C MET A 435 -21.14 5.36 18.64
N ALA A 436 -20.58 4.18 18.86
CA ALA A 436 -20.35 3.67 20.21
C ALA A 436 -19.19 4.44 20.88
N THR A 437 -18.09 4.65 20.15
CA THR A 437 -16.97 5.46 20.64
C THR A 437 -17.32 6.93 20.75
N LEU A 438 -18.12 7.48 19.83
CA LEU A 438 -18.57 8.87 19.90
C LEU A 438 -19.42 9.14 21.13
N ARG A 439 -20.42 8.29 21.41
CA ARG A 439 -21.26 8.40 22.62
C ARG A 439 -20.42 8.31 23.88
N TRP A 440 -19.53 7.31 23.94
CA TRP A 440 -18.62 7.16 25.06
C TRP A 440 -17.74 8.41 25.29
N ALA A 441 -17.18 8.97 24.22
CA ALA A 441 -16.35 10.17 24.31
C ALA A 441 -17.13 11.40 24.82
N VAL A 442 -18.39 11.56 24.40
CA VAL A 442 -19.23 12.70 24.83
C VAL A 442 -19.80 12.48 26.23
N GLU A 443 -20.32 11.30 26.52
CA GLU A 443 -21.08 11.01 27.74
C GLU A 443 -20.18 10.68 28.93
N GLU A 444 -19.08 9.97 28.72
CA GLU A 444 -18.18 9.53 29.80
C GLU A 444 -16.88 10.35 29.86
N LEU A 445 -16.28 10.71 28.70
CA LEU A 445 -15.03 11.49 28.69
C LEU A 445 -15.23 13.01 28.69
N GLY A 446 -16.46 13.50 28.45
CA GLY A 446 -16.76 14.93 28.44
C GLY A 446 -16.36 15.67 27.15
N ALA A 447 -16.27 14.99 26.01
CA ALA A 447 -16.10 15.65 24.72
C ALA A 447 -17.32 16.54 24.43
N SER A 448 -17.10 17.77 23.94
CA SER A 448 -18.21 18.65 23.59
C SER A 448 -18.88 18.18 22.29
N PRO A 449 -20.18 17.84 22.30
CA PRO A 449 -20.92 17.51 21.08
C PRO A 449 -21.20 18.75 20.22
N GLN A 450 -20.88 19.94 20.70
CA GLN A 450 -21.03 21.22 19.97
C GLN A 450 -19.75 21.63 19.23
N ASP A 451 -18.72 20.80 19.23
CA ASP A 451 -17.51 21.06 18.45
C ASP A 451 -17.84 20.88 16.95
N ALA A 452 -17.89 22.00 16.22
CA ALA A 452 -18.17 22.04 14.78
C ALA A 452 -17.23 21.13 13.97
N SER A 453 -16.00 20.90 14.43
CA SER A 453 -15.05 20.03 13.74
C SER A 453 -15.48 18.55 13.71
N LEU A 454 -16.33 18.12 14.64
CA LEU A 454 -16.96 16.78 14.60
C LEU A 454 -17.96 16.68 13.45
N MET A 455 -18.74 17.75 13.23
CA MET A 455 -19.71 17.83 12.14
C MET A 455 -19.00 17.87 10.79
N ASP A 456 -17.94 18.70 10.64
CA ASP A 456 -17.15 18.77 9.41
C ASP A 456 -16.46 17.43 9.08
N ALA A 457 -15.92 16.76 10.09
CA ALA A 457 -15.29 15.45 9.92
C ALA A 457 -16.30 14.37 9.51
N ALA A 458 -17.48 14.35 10.14
CA ALA A 458 -18.56 13.46 9.77
C ALA A 458 -19.05 13.73 8.34
N ALA A 459 -19.20 15.00 7.95
CA ALA A 459 -19.62 15.41 6.62
C ALA A 459 -18.64 14.98 5.54
N ARG A 460 -17.34 15.23 5.76
CA ARG A 460 -16.26 14.86 4.84
C ARG A 460 -16.21 13.36 4.56
N GLU A 461 -16.54 12.56 5.56
CA GLU A 461 -16.57 11.09 5.46
C GLU A 461 -17.98 10.56 5.12
N GLY A 462 -18.97 11.43 4.92
CA GLY A 462 -20.35 11.07 4.56
C GLY A 462 -21.16 10.38 5.67
N ARG A 463 -20.84 10.62 6.95
CA ARG A 463 -21.43 9.95 8.12
C ARG A 463 -22.74 10.58 8.57
N VAL A 464 -23.80 10.37 7.79
CA VAL A 464 -25.12 10.97 8.04
C VAL A 464 -25.65 10.67 9.46
N GLU A 465 -25.48 9.44 9.97
CA GLU A 465 -25.95 9.09 11.33
C GLU A 465 -25.24 9.92 12.42
N VAL A 466 -23.93 10.13 12.30
CA VAL A 466 -23.16 11.00 13.19
C VAL A 466 -23.63 12.45 13.06
N MET A 467 -23.83 12.94 11.83
CA MET A 467 -24.30 14.30 11.57
C MET A 467 -25.66 14.58 12.22
N VAL A 468 -26.62 13.65 12.07
CA VAL A 468 -27.93 13.71 12.71
C VAL A 468 -27.77 13.79 14.23
N TRP A 469 -26.98 12.87 14.81
CA TRP A 469 -26.80 12.78 16.25
C TRP A 469 -26.13 14.03 16.86
N LEU A 470 -25.16 14.63 16.16
CA LEU A 470 -24.52 15.88 16.56
C LEU A 470 -25.49 17.06 16.45
N ARG A 471 -26.31 17.10 15.39
CA ARG A 471 -27.27 18.17 15.18
C ARG A 471 -28.38 18.19 16.24
N GLU A 472 -28.87 17.02 16.64
CA GLU A 472 -29.82 16.87 17.75
C GLU A 472 -29.28 17.42 19.08
N ARG A 473 -27.97 17.48 19.23
CA ARG A 473 -27.27 18.03 20.42
C ARG A 473 -26.85 19.49 20.27
N GLY A 474 -27.36 20.17 19.24
CA GLY A 474 -27.13 21.58 19.00
C GLY A 474 -25.75 21.90 18.41
N CYS A 475 -25.08 20.92 17.77
CA CYS A 475 -23.84 21.20 17.06
C CYS A 475 -24.08 22.26 15.96
N PRO A 476 -23.30 23.35 15.94
CA PRO A 476 -23.38 24.34 14.88
C PRO A 476 -22.90 23.74 13.55
N TRP A 477 -23.32 24.38 12.46
CA TRP A 477 -22.74 24.12 11.15
C TRP A 477 -21.27 24.55 11.17
N GLY A 478 -20.38 23.72 10.63
CA GLY A 478 -19.02 24.16 10.35
C GLY A 478 -18.98 25.08 9.14
N LYS A 479 -17.86 25.79 8.99
CA LYS A 479 -17.70 26.80 7.93
C LYS A 479 -17.66 26.17 6.53
N ASP A 480 -17.13 24.96 6.45
CA ASP A 480 -16.87 24.25 5.19
C ASP A 480 -17.81 23.04 5.05
N MET A 481 -18.97 23.07 5.72
CA MET A 481 -19.86 21.90 5.85
C MET A 481 -20.36 21.40 4.49
N PHE A 482 -20.79 22.34 3.63
CA PHE A 482 -21.32 22.01 2.31
C PHE A 482 -20.20 21.47 1.40
N ASP A 483 -19.04 22.11 1.41
CA ASP A 483 -17.86 21.64 0.68
C ASP A 483 -17.40 20.27 1.17
N CYS A 484 -17.36 20.03 2.48
CA CYS A 484 -16.99 18.72 3.04
C CYS A 484 -17.96 17.63 2.57
N ALA A 485 -19.27 17.88 2.58
CA ALA A 485 -20.25 16.93 2.08
C ALA A 485 -20.15 16.73 0.56
N LEU A 486 -19.86 17.78 -0.22
CA LEU A 486 -19.59 17.67 -1.66
C LEU A 486 -18.36 16.77 -1.93
N HIS A 487 -17.24 17.02 -1.25
CA HIS A 487 -16.01 16.23 -1.38
C HIS A 487 -16.21 14.76 -0.95
N SER A 488 -17.15 14.50 -0.04
CA SER A 488 -17.46 13.12 0.38
C SER A 488 -18.13 12.28 -0.71
N GLY A 489 -18.72 12.91 -1.74
CA GLY A 489 -19.57 12.23 -2.74
C GLY A 489 -20.81 11.54 -2.14
N CYS A 490 -21.20 11.87 -0.91
CA CYS A 490 -22.36 11.27 -0.25
C CYS A 490 -23.63 12.07 -0.53
N GLY A 491 -24.42 11.64 -1.52
CA GLY A 491 -25.70 12.27 -1.86
C GLY A 491 -26.65 12.39 -0.66
N ALA A 492 -26.72 11.35 0.18
CA ALA A 492 -27.54 11.37 1.40
C ALA A 492 -27.09 12.44 2.41
N ALA A 493 -25.79 12.75 2.47
CA ALA A 493 -25.30 13.84 3.33
C ALA A 493 -25.69 15.21 2.76
N LEU A 494 -25.64 15.39 1.44
CA LEU A 494 -26.06 16.62 0.76
C LEU A 494 -27.58 16.84 0.87
N GLU A 495 -28.38 15.82 0.60
CA GLU A 495 -29.84 15.85 0.78
C GLU A 495 -30.19 16.24 2.22
N TRP A 496 -29.58 15.57 3.20
CA TRP A 496 -29.80 15.88 4.60
C TRP A 496 -29.40 17.32 4.95
N LEU A 497 -28.27 17.83 4.43
CA LEU A 497 -27.86 19.21 4.65
C LEU A 497 -28.85 20.23 4.10
N VAL A 498 -29.39 19.98 2.90
CA VAL A 498 -30.41 20.82 2.27
C VAL A 498 -31.71 20.79 3.08
N GLU A 499 -32.16 19.61 3.51
CA GLU A 499 -33.36 19.45 4.34
C GLU A 499 -33.24 20.18 5.69
N GLN A 500 -32.06 20.18 6.31
CA GLN A 500 -31.81 20.85 7.58
C GLN A 500 -31.53 22.35 7.45
N GLY A 501 -31.57 22.90 6.24
CA GLY A 501 -31.36 24.32 5.99
C GLY A 501 -29.92 24.78 6.25
N CYS A 502 -28.93 23.94 5.95
CA CYS A 502 -27.52 24.35 6.00
C CYS A 502 -27.28 25.53 5.05
N PRO A 503 -26.65 26.63 5.49
CA PRO A 503 -26.36 27.77 4.63
C PRO A 503 -25.42 27.33 3.50
N MET A 504 -25.84 27.54 2.25
CA MET A 504 -24.99 27.28 1.09
C MET A 504 -23.93 28.38 0.96
N PRO A 505 -22.70 28.06 0.51
CA PRO A 505 -21.74 29.08 0.14
C PRO A 505 -22.36 29.98 -0.93
N VAL A 506 -22.38 31.29 -0.69
CA VAL A 506 -22.66 32.26 -1.75
C VAL A 506 -21.46 32.24 -2.69
N SER A 507 -21.67 31.76 -3.91
CA SER A 507 -20.70 31.68 -5.01
C SER A 507 -20.06 33.03 -5.33
#